data_AF-A0A6V7L7L5-F1
#
_entry.id   AF-A0A6V7L7L5-F1
#
_cell.length_a   1.000
_cell.length_b   1.000
_cell.length_c   1.000
_cell.angle_alpha   90.00
_cell.angle_beta   90.00
_cell.angle_gamma   90.00
#
_symmetry.space_group_name_H-M   'P 1'
#
loop_
_entity.id
_entity.type
_entity.pdbx_description
1 polymer ?
#
loop_
_entity_poly.entity_id
_entity_poly.type
_entity_poly.pdbx_seq_one_letter_code
_entity_poly.pdbx_strand_id
1 'polypeptide(L)' 'NVDFGDILTPEVKAQHPCTTYDLIANIVHDGEPGQGTYRVHILHKATGQWYELQDLHVTQILPQMITLTEAYIQ' A
#
# COMPACT_ATOMS: atom_id res chain seq x y z
N ASN A 1 1.89 -8.89 1.88
CA ASN A 1 1.19 -10.02 2.49
C ASN A 1 1.20 -9.88 4.00
N VAL A 2 0.05 -9.48 4.57
CA VAL A 2 -0.16 -9.32 6.01
C VAL A 2 -1.39 -10.13 6.38
N ASP A 3 -1.28 -10.96 7.41
CA ASP A 3 -2.42 -11.70 7.95
C ASP A 3 -3.02 -10.94 9.13
N PHE A 4 -4.29 -10.53 9.01
CA PHE A 4 -5.04 -9.88 10.07
C PHE A 4 -5.89 -10.87 10.89
N GLY A 5 -5.76 -12.17 10.66
CA GLY A 5 -6.53 -13.18 11.37
C GLY A 5 -6.34 -13.13 12.89
N ASP A 6 -5.20 -12.65 13.38
CA ASP A 6 -4.90 -12.58 14.82
C ASP A 6 -5.53 -11.37 15.53
N ILE A 7 -6.04 -10.39 14.78
CA ILE A 7 -6.77 -9.25 15.34
C ILE A 7 -8.30 -9.43 15.30
N LEU A 8 -8.78 -10.59 14.86
CA LEU A 8 -10.20 -10.96 14.86
C LEU A 8 -10.57 -11.72 16.12
N THR A 9 -11.81 -11.56 16.61
CA THR A 9 -12.32 -12.47 17.64
C THR A 9 -12.51 -13.88 17.07
N PRO A 10 -12.46 -14.95 17.90
CA PRO A 10 -12.58 -16.33 17.42
C PRO A 10 -13.84 -16.59 16.58
N GLU A 11 -14.97 -15.99 16.96
CA GLU A 11 -16.26 -16.16 16.29
C GLU A 11 -16.26 -15.52 14.90
N VAL A 12 -15.55 -14.40 14.73
CA VAL A 12 -15.39 -13.69 13.46
C VAL A 12 -14.36 -14.40 12.60
N LYS A 13 -13.20 -14.78 13.16
CA LYS A 13 -12.15 -15.55 12.46
C LYS A 13 -12.71 -16.85 11.86
N ALA A 14 -13.61 -17.54 12.56
CA ALA A 14 -14.27 -18.74 12.06
C ALA A 14 -15.15 -18.50 10.81
N GLN A 15 -15.64 -17.27 10.60
CA GLN A 15 -16.45 -16.89 9.44
C GLN A 15 -15.61 -16.37 8.26
N HIS A 16 -14.36 -16.00 8.49
CA HIS A 16 -13.48 -15.41 7.49
C HIS A 16 -12.29 -16.33 7.18
N PRO A 17 -12.40 -17.23 6.19
CA PRO A 17 -11.34 -18.20 5.86
C PRO A 17 -10.12 -17.57 5.18
N CYS A 18 -10.23 -16.31 4.71
CA CYS A 18 -9.12 -15.57 4.12
C CYS A 18 -9.00 -14.21 4.81
N THR A 19 -7.93 -14.04 5.57
CA THR A 19 -7.61 -12.83 6.34
C THR A 19 -6.28 -12.21 5.90
N THR A 20 -5.76 -12.69 4.77
CA THR A 20 -4.49 -12.26 4.21
C THR A 20 -4.71 -11.17 3.18
N TYR A 21 -3.98 -10.07 3.33
CA TYR A 21 -4.07 -8.91 2.47
C TYR A 21 -2.73 -8.62 1.81
N ASP A 22 -2.80 -8.31 0.51
CA ASP A 22 -1.68 -7.77 -0.24
C ASP A 22 -1.89 -6.28 -0.47
N LEU A 23 -0.81 -5.53 -0.29
CA LEU A 23 -0.80 -4.10 -0.57
C LEU A 23 -0.99 -3.90 -2.07
N ILE A 24 -1.93 -3.03 -2.44
CA ILE A 24 -2.18 -2.66 -3.84
C ILE A 24 -1.92 -1.18 -4.11
N ALA A 25 -1.88 -0.37 -3.06
CA ALA A 25 -1.62 1.07 -3.12
C ALA A 25 -0.91 1.53 -1.84
N ASN A 26 -0.04 2.53 -1.96
CA ASN A 26 0.59 3.20 -0.83
C ASN A 26 0.76 4.68 -1.17
N ILE A 27 -0.03 5.54 -0.54
CA ILE A 27 0.05 6.99 -0.68
C ILE A 27 1.05 7.51 0.34
N VAL A 28 1.95 8.37 -0.14
CA VAL A 28 2.97 9.04 0.64
C VAL A 28 2.73 10.54 0.57
N HIS A 29 2.89 11.19 1.71
CA HIS A 29 3.00 12.63 1.81
C HIS A 29 4.46 12.99 2.07
N ASP A 30 5.08 13.73 1.16
CA ASP A 30 6.45 14.24 1.33
C ASP A 30 6.39 15.74 1.63
N GLY A 31 6.96 16.15 2.76
CA GLY A 31 7.04 17.54 3.20
C GLY A 31 6.38 17.81 4.56
N GLU A 32 6.23 19.09 4.88
CA GLU A 32 5.64 19.56 6.14
C GLU A 32 4.11 19.40 6.13
N PRO A 33 3.44 19.23 7.28
CA PRO A 33 1.99 18.98 7.33
C PRO A 33 1.10 20.03 6.60
N GLY A 34 1.55 21.28 6.54
CA GLY A 34 0.85 22.37 5.84
C GLY A 34 1.32 22.61 4.41
N GLN A 35 2.43 21.98 3.99
CA GLN A 35 3.04 22.14 2.68
C GLN A 35 3.79 20.87 2.28
N GLY A 36 3.32 20.21 1.23
CA GLY A 36 3.98 19.02 0.72
C GLY A 36 3.40 18.58 -0.60
N THR A 37 3.87 17.43 -1.07
CA THR A 37 3.40 16.77 -2.28
C THR A 37 2.94 15.37 -1.95
N TYR A 38 1.98 14.89 -2.73
CA TYR A 38 1.52 13.51 -2.63
C TYR A 38 2.01 12.72 -3.82
N ARG A 39 2.44 11.50 -3.55
CA ARG A 39 2.71 10.49 -4.57
C ARG A 39 2.11 9.16 -4.12
N VAL A 40 1.80 8.31 -5.09
CA VAL A 40 1.19 7.00 -4.84
C VAL A 40 2.00 5.91 -5.51
N HIS A 41 2.29 4.85 -4.77
CA HIS A 41 2.75 3.59 -5.34
C HIS A 41 1.53 2.72 -5.61
N ILE A 42 1.37 2.22 -6.83
CA ILE A 42 0.24 1.36 -7.20
C ILE A 42 0.72 0.09 -7.87
N LEU A 43 0.12 -1.04 -7.48
CA LEU A 43 0.31 -2.34 -8.11
C LEU A 43 -0.56 -2.45 -9.35
N HIS A 44 0.05 -2.52 -10.52
CA HIS A 44 -0.67 -2.87 -11.73
C HIS A 44 -0.91 -4.39 -11.79
N LYS A 45 -2.08 -4.81 -11.29
CA LYS A 45 -2.46 -6.22 -11.08
C LYS A 45 -2.20 -7.14 -12.27
N ALA A 46 -2.43 -6.69 -13.50
CA ALA A 46 -2.26 -7.52 -14.69
C ALA A 46 -0.79 -7.90 -14.96
N THR A 47 0.15 -7.05 -14.52
CA THR A 47 1.60 -7.26 -14.76
C THR A 47 2.38 -7.60 -13.51
N GLY A 48 1.82 -7.35 -12.32
CA GLY A 48 2.55 -7.45 -11.05
C GLY A 48 3.60 -6.35 -10.85
N GLN A 49 3.72 -5.38 -11.76
CA GLN A 49 4.65 -4.27 -11.66
C GLN A 49 4.09 -3.14 -10.79
N TRP A 50 4.98 -2.48 -10.07
CA TRP A 50 4.67 -1.30 -9.27
C TRP A 50 5.08 -0.03 -9.99
N TYR A 51 4.25 0.99 -9.84
CA TYR A 51 4.50 2.31 -10.37
C TYR A 51 4.36 3.35 -9.27
N GLU A 52 5.26 4.30 -9.23
CA GLU A 52 5.12 5.55 -8.51
C GLU A 52 4.49 6.58 -9.44
N LEU A 53 3.42 7.22 -8.96
CA LEU A 53 2.73 8.29 -9.64
C LEU A 53 2.79 9.54 -8.78
N GLN A 54 3.26 10.64 -9.38
CA GLN A 54 3.17 11.98 -8.82
C GLN A 54 2.56 12.91 -9.87
N ASP A 55 1.34 13.35 -9.61
CA ASP A 55 0.51 14.08 -10.57
C ASP A 55 0.41 13.34 -11.92
N LEU A 56 1.01 13.90 -12.97
CA LEU A 56 1.02 13.33 -14.33
C LEU A 56 2.24 12.45 -14.62
N HIS A 57 3.21 12.38 -13.70
CA HIS A 57 4.43 11.59 -13.87
C HIS A 57 4.22 10.16 -13.38
N VAL A 58 4.63 9.19 -14.21
CA VAL A 58 4.52 7.76 -13.91
C VAL A 58 5.90 7.12 -14.08
N THR A 59 6.42 6.51 -13.03
CA THR A 59 7.75 5.86 -13.05
C THR A 59 7.65 4.46 -12.44
N GLN A 60 8.31 3.48 -13.04
CA GLN A 60 8.37 2.14 -12.46
C GLN A 60 9.19 2.15 -11.17
N ILE A 61 8.74 1.43 -10.14
CA ILE A 61 9.45 1.32 -8.85
C ILE A 61 9.59 -0.14 -8.44
N LEU A 62 10.67 -0.45 -7.72
CA LEU A 62 10.87 -1.79 -7.15
C LEU A 62 10.02 -1.97 -5.87
N PRO A 63 9.38 -3.14 -5.65
CA PRO A 63 8.52 -3.36 -4.49
C PRO A 63 9.21 -3.06 -3.14
N GLN A 64 10.49 -3.43 -2.99
CA GLN A 64 11.24 -3.19 -1.75
C GLN A 64 11.46 -1.70 -1.41
N MET A 65 11.32 -0.80 -2.39
CA MET A 65 11.46 0.64 -2.13
C MET A 65 10.22 1.21 -1.44
N ILE A 66 9.05 0.59 -1.64
CA ILE A 66 7.77 1.09 -1.11
C ILE A 66 7.80 1.10 0.42
N THR A 67 8.37 0.07 1.04
CA THR A 67 8.47 -0.06 2.50
C THR A 67 9.45 0.92 3.13
N LEU A 68 10.28 1.59 2.33
CA LEU A 68 11.23 2.62 2.79
C LEU A 68 10.62 4.02 2.81
N THR A 69 9.38 4.17 2.33
CA THR A 69 8.68 5.45 2.28
C THR A 69 7.78 5.65 3.49
N GLU A 70 7.49 6.92 3.82
CA GLU A 70 6.57 7.26 4.90
C GLU A 70 5.12 7.04 4.44
N ALA A 71 4.61 5.83 4.71
CA ALA A 71 3.25 5.47 4.40
C ALA A 71 2.26 6.41 5.10
N TYR A 72 1.43 7.09 4.33
CA TYR A 72 0.35 7.94 4.83
C TYR A 72 -1.00 7.22 4.77
N ILE A 73 -1.33 6.61 3.62
CA ILE A 73 -2.55 5.81 3.43
C ILE A 73 -2.21 4.53 2.66
N GLN A 74 -2.73 3.40 3.11
CA GLN A 74 -2.53 2.06 2.54
C GLN A 74 -3.84 1.30 2.42
#